data_AF-A0A6L8TGN4-F1
#
_entry.id   AF-A0A6L8TGN4-F1
#
_cell.length_a   1.000
_cell.length_b   1.000
_cell.length_c   1.000
_cell.angle_alpha   90.00
_cell.angle_beta   90.00
_cell.angle_gamma   90.00
#
_symmetry.space_group_name_H-M   'P 1'
#
loop_
_entity.id
_entity.type
_entity.pdbx_description
1 polymer ?
#
loop_
_entity_poly.entity_id
_entity_poly.type
_entity_poly.pdbx_seq_one_letter_code
_entity_poly.pdbx_strand_id
1 'polypeptide(L)'
;MKLSAKLICYHLQKSFSMHTSRLDTSPTLSCPSCFEKNTSLQDGRVYLITDPDFQLTFHHPKNILFLMIGKIYQNYELTQPNMCIIPEDIPVNIVFNRIQDIFILYDQWNQSLMDSRLRNASIQELLDLTASVIPNPIMLIGMDFTIIASRDWNLSDLSNSVLGSTENSWAIVDSLKQDPHYEEAFYKTGYFYYPGNGLTAPSLCVNISNSDKAVYRLMFSEGEVPLDDTFGFVLEYLSQMVSHALSTGIMHSRDKAFPLHQIFMSILTDPGADYVKISQQLTNVGWLSSHIYQCILIQTGLIDQKNLTLNAICNYLENTIPATCATEHKGNAVLFINLDLCTLTIHEISDKIEGFIKSSMLSAGYSRKMLGHFNFHRQYTQASVTLQVGKRKNPAESIHYFDSIALPYILEQATKKLPAYMVCHEKLLSMKYKDEAKQSHLYETLRCFLEHNQNISHTASALFIHRSTLLYRLDKIKAFLDSDLTDRNEILYLLLSFHLMDMEEENRNARS
;
A
#
# COMPACT_ATOMS: atom_id res chain seq x y z
N MET A 1 30.16 -24.35 -0.86
CA MET A 1 29.52 -23.40 0.10
C MET A 1 29.67 -23.93 1.53
N LYS A 2 29.80 -23.09 2.57
CA LYS A 2 29.82 -23.54 3.99
C LYS A 2 28.40 -23.76 4.52
N LEU A 3 28.22 -24.72 5.42
CA LEU A 3 26.92 -25.12 5.98
C LEU A 3 26.88 -24.97 7.51
N SER A 4 25.68 -24.87 8.08
CA SER A 4 25.47 -24.82 9.52
C SER A 4 25.27 -26.22 10.12
N ALA A 5 25.55 -26.38 11.41
CA ALA A 5 25.33 -27.64 12.11
C ALA A 5 23.85 -28.04 12.06
N LYS A 6 22.95 -27.07 12.28
CA LYS A 6 21.50 -27.29 12.23
C LYS A 6 21.03 -27.81 10.87
N LEU A 7 21.53 -27.25 9.77
CA LEU A 7 21.16 -27.68 8.41
C LEU A 7 21.66 -29.09 8.08
N ILE A 8 22.90 -29.42 8.47
CA ILE A 8 23.44 -30.76 8.26
C ILE A 8 22.62 -31.80 9.04
N CYS A 9 22.33 -31.55 10.31
CA CYS A 9 21.50 -32.43 11.13
C CYS A 9 20.08 -32.56 10.57
N TYR A 10 19.45 -31.49 10.08
CA TYR A 10 18.13 -31.55 9.42
C TYR A 10 18.09 -32.58 8.29
N HIS A 11 19.11 -32.61 7.42
CA HIS A 11 19.17 -33.58 6.32
C HIS A 11 19.49 -34.99 6.79
N LEU A 12 20.34 -35.14 7.82
CA LEU A 12 20.66 -36.45 8.39
C LEU A 12 19.46 -37.08 9.11
N GLN A 13 18.61 -36.28 9.77
CA GLN A 13 17.38 -36.75 10.42
C GLN A 13 16.39 -37.40 9.46
N LYS A 14 16.47 -37.10 8.15
CA LYS A 14 15.64 -37.76 7.13
C LYS A 14 16.06 -39.21 6.88
N SER A 15 17.26 -39.60 7.28
CA SER A 15 17.85 -40.92 7.01
C SER A 15 18.20 -41.70 8.28
N PHE A 16 18.39 -41.02 9.41
CA PHE A 16 18.86 -41.61 10.64
C PHE A 16 18.08 -41.09 11.85
N SER A 17 17.73 -41.97 12.78
CA SER A 17 17.29 -41.56 14.11
C SER A 17 18.47 -40.92 14.85
N MET A 18 18.26 -39.74 15.43
CA MET A 18 19.34 -39.05 16.13
C MET A 18 18.87 -38.17 17.29
N HIS A 19 19.75 -38.03 18.27
CA HIS A 19 19.64 -37.07 19.36
C HIS A 19 20.63 -35.94 19.14
N THR A 20 20.21 -34.70 19.42
CA THR A 20 21.04 -33.51 19.15
C THR A 20 21.08 -32.62 20.37
N SER A 21 22.22 -31.97 20.58
CA SER A 21 22.36 -30.85 21.50
C SER A 21 21.70 -29.61 20.90
N ARG A 22 21.89 -28.45 21.54
CA ARG A 22 21.70 -27.17 20.84
C ARG A 22 22.59 -27.14 19.58
N LEU A 23 22.03 -26.82 18.43
CA LEU A 23 22.73 -26.70 17.15
C LEU A 23 22.83 -25.22 16.74
N ASP A 24 24.00 -24.81 16.28
CA ASP A 24 24.21 -23.47 15.72
C ASP A 24 23.73 -23.38 14.27
N THR A 25 23.27 -22.18 13.93
CA THR A 25 22.68 -21.84 12.62
C THR A 25 23.68 -21.14 11.70
N SER A 26 24.85 -20.74 12.21
CA SER A 26 25.89 -20.06 11.44
C SER A 26 26.60 -21.02 10.47
N PRO A 27 26.78 -20.64 9.20
CA PRO A 27 27.39 -21.51 8.18
C PRO A 27 28.92 -21.52 8.25
N THR A 28 29.48 -22.36 9.13
CA THR A 28 30.93 -22.40 9.40
C THR A 28 31.60 -23.69 8.91
N LEU A 29 30.82 -24.75 8.66
CA LEU A 29 31.32 -26.10 8.35
C LEU A 29 31.57 -26.29 6.85
N SER A 30 32.66 -26.94 6.47
CA SER A 30 33.07 -27.12 5.07
C SER A 30 33.32 -28.57 4.64
N CYS A 31 33.63 -29.48 5.56
CA CYS A 31 33.88 -30.88 5.20
C CYS A 31 33.74 -31.86 6.39
N PRO A 32 33.40 -33.13 6.11
CA PRO A 32 33.49 -34.20 7.10
C PRO A 32 34.91 -34.74 7.27
N SER A 33 35.21 -35.27 8.45
CA SER A 33 36.45 -35.93 8.82
C SER A 33 36.16 -37.05 9.83
N CYS A 34 36.85 -38.18 9.74
CA CYS A 34 36.83 -39.16 10.83
C CYS A 34 37.72 -38.66 11.98
N PHE A 35 37.25 -38.83 13.21
CA PHE A 35 38.05 -38.56 14.40
C PHE A 35 38.96 -39.75 14.71
N GLU A 36 40.22 -39.48 15.02
CA GLU A 36 41.18 -40.46 15.54
C GLU A 36 41.84 -39.86 16.80
N LYS A 37 42.32 -40.68 17.75
CA LYS A 37 42.89 -40.20 19.02
C LYS A 37 44.02 -39.17 18.87
N ASN A 38 44.73 -39.17 17.74
CA ASN A 38 45.84 -38.25 17.43
C ASN A 38 45.44 -37.11 16.48
N THR A 39 44.17 -36.99 16.09
CA THR A 39 43.71 -35.97 15.15
C THR A 39 43.64 -34.61 15.83
N SER A 40 44.43 -33.65 15.35
CA SER A 40 44.26 -32.25 15.73
C SER A 40 42.92 -31.74 15.22
N LEU A 41 42.07 -31.28 16.13
CA LEU A 41 40.79 -30.67 15.76
C LEU A 41 41.02 -29.37 15.00
N GLN A 42 40.29 -29.20 13.90
CA GLN A 42 40.32 -28.01 13.06
C GLN A 42 38.92 -27.41 12.98
N ASP A 43 38.86 -26.08 13.06
CA ASP A 43 37.62 -25.33 12.88
C ASP A 43 37.01 -25.58 11.49
N GLY A 44 35.68 -25.52 11.43
CA GLY A 44 34.90 -25.66 10.20
C GLY A 44 34.71 -27.11 9.76
N ARG A 45 34.82 -28.10 10.65
CA ARG A 45 34.72 -29.52 10.31
C ARG A 45 33.59 -30.26 11.01
N VAL A 46 33.08 -31.28 10.33
CA VAL A 46 32.18 -32.29 10.91
C VAL A 46 33.00 -33.52 11.27
N TYR A 47 33.14 -33.84 12.55
CA TYR A 47 33.88 -35.01 13.01
C TYR A 47 32.96 -36.18 13.30
N LEU A 48 33.17 -37.30 12.60
CA LEU A 48 32.51 -38.57 12.88
C LEU A 48 33.31 -39.34 13.92
N ILE A 49 32.65 -39.77 14.98
CA ILE A 49 33.29 -40.40 16.14
C ILE A 49 32.67 -41.78 16.38
N THR A 50 33.51 -42.80 16.42
CA THR A 50 33.16 -44.17 16.83
C THR A 50 34.02 -44.71 17.97
N ASP A 51 35.01 -43.94 18.41
CA ASP A 51 35.92 -44.35 19.48
C ASP A 51 35.18 -44.41 20.82
N PRO A 52 34.98 -45.58 21.44
CA PRO A 52 34.22 -45.70 22.70
C PRO A 52 34.81 -44.91 23.86
N ASP A 53 36.09 -44.55 23.80
CA ASP A 53 36.77 -43.78 24.84
C ASP A 53 36.68 -42.26 24.63
N PHE A 54 35.95 -41.80 23.60
CA PHE A 54 35.86 -40.37 23.31
C PHE A 54 35.19 -39.61 24.47
N GLN A 55 35.93 -38.66 25.04
CA GLN A 55 35.43 -37.71 26.03
C GLN A 55 35.85 -36.29 25.65
N LEU A 56 34.89 -35.37 25.62
CA LEU A 56 35.20 -33.95 25.49
C LEU A 56 35.76 -33.42 26.82
N THR A 57 37.05 -33.11 26.84
CA THR A 57 37.76 -32.58 28.03
C THR A 57 38.03 -31.08 27.97
N PHE A 58 37.60 -30.39 26.91
CA PHE A 58 37.83 -28.97 26.67
C PHE A 58 36.55 -28.25 26.21
N HIS A 59 36.60 -26.92 26.20
CA HIS A 59 35.47 -26.10 25.73
C HIS A 59 35.40 -26.12 24.20
N HIS A 60 34.27 -26.56 23.67
CA HIS A 60 34.02 -26.84 22.27
C HIS A 60 33.81 -25.56 21.45
N PRO A 61 34.58 -25.33 20.38
CA PRO A 61 34.33 -24.22 19.48
C PRO A 61 33.03 -24.44 18.69
N LYS A 62 32.22 -23.38 18.58
CA LYS A 62 30.96 -23.36 17.80
C LYS A 62 31.11 -23.72 16.31
N ASN A 63 32.34 -23.79 15.81
CA ASN A 63 32.65 -24.03 14.40
C ASN A 63 32.90 -25.51 14.08
N ILE A 64 32.65 -26.43 15.01
CA ILE A 64 32.83 -27.86 14.82
C ILE A 64 31.52 -28.58 15.15
N LEU A 65 31.17 -29.60 14.34
CA LEU A 65 30.05 -30.52 14.61
C LEU A 65 30.59 -31.90 14.95
N PHE A 66 30.27 -32.41 16.13
CA PHE A 66 30.57 -33.78 16.54
C PHE A 66 29.39 -34.70 16.28
N LEU A 67 29.65 -35.79 15.58
CA LEU A 67 28.65 -36.78 15.22
C LEU A 67 29.10 -38.17 15.70
N MET A 68 28.57 -38.57 16.85
CA MET A 68 28.88 -39.81 17.54
C MET A 68 27.97 -40.92 17.04
N ILE A 69 28.56 -42.04 16.62
CA ILE A 69 27.83 -43.14 15.95
C ILE A 69 28.02 -44.42 16.77
N GLY A 70 26.90 -45.11 17.05
CA GLY A 70 26.88 -46.42 17.70
C GLY A 70 26.13 -46.43 19.03
N LYS A 71 25.64 -47.60 19.42
CA LYS A 71 24.85 -47.79 20.66
C LYS A 71 25.62 -47.44 21.93
N ILE A 72 26.95 -47.50 21.87
CA ILE A 72 27.85 -47.07 22.95
C ILE A 72 27.57 -45.63 23.42
N TYR A 73 27.04 -44.77 22.54
CA TYR A 73 26.71 -43.38 22.83
C TYR A 73 25.26 -43.15 23.22
N GLN A 74 24.42 -44.19 23.31
CA GLN A 74 22.98 -44.03 23.54
C GLN A 74 22.65 -43.25 24.82
N ASN A 75 23.48 -43.38 25.86
CA ASN A 75 23.35 -42.66 27.13
C ASN A 75 24.40 -41.54 27.30
N TYR A 76 25.07 -41.13 26.22
CA TYR A 76 26.08 -40.08 26.28
C TYR A 76 25.42 -38.71 26.46
N GLU A 77 25.91 -37.93 27.42
CA GLU A 77 25.32 -36.64 27.76
C GLU A 77 25.80 -35.52 26.82
N LEU A 78 24.85 -34.87 26.15
CA LEU A 78 25.10 -33.80 25.18
C LEU A 78 25.28 -32.44 25.86
N THR A 79 26.43 -32.25 26.50
CA THR A 79 26.73 -31.10 27.38
C THR A 79 27.14 -29.81 26.66
N GLN A 80 27.51 -29.89 25.38
CA GLN A 80 28.02 -28.76 24.59
C GLN A 80 27.26 -28.62 23.26
N PRO A 81 27.24 -27.44 22.61
CA PRO A 81 26.53 -27.26 21.34
C PRO A 81 27.18 -28.06 20.21
N ASN A 82 26.45 -28.24 19.09
CA ASN A 82 26.90 -28.94 17.88
C ASN A 82 27.40 -30.38 18.15
N MET A 83 26.67 -31.11 19.00
CA MET A 83 26.88 -32.52 19.25
C MET A 83 25.63 -33.31 18.83
N CYS A 84 25.85 -34.44 18.17
CA CYS A 84 24.80 -35.31 17.68
C CYS A 84 25.16 -36.77 17.93
N ILE A 85 24.18 -37.58 18.33
CA ILE A 85 24.30 -39.02 18.53
C ILE A 85 23.38 -39.74 17.55
N ILE A 86 23.92 -40.69 16.81
CA ILE A 86 23.17 -41.70 16.06
C ILE A 86 23.28 -43.01 16.86
N PRO A 87 22.26 -43.40 17.64
CA PRO A 87 22.31 -44.51 18.60
C PRO A 87 22.14 -45.89 17.93
N GLU A 88 22.57 -46.01 16.68
CA GLU A 88 22.51 -47.22 15.87
C GLU A 88 23.93 -47.58 15.40
N ASP A 89 24.23 -48.87 15.32
CA ASP A 89 25.54 -49.37 14.88
C ASP A 89 25.63 -49.34 13.35
N ILE A 90 25.57 -48.14 12.79
CA ILE A 90 25.64 -47.88 11.36
C ILE A 90 27.12 -47.79 10.94
N PRO A 91 27.52 -48.47 9.85
CA PRO A 91 28.87 -48.30 9.29
C PRO A 91 29.19 -46.81 9.03
N VAL A 92 30.31 -46.33 9.57
CA VAL A 92 30.73 -44.91 9.51
C VAL A 92 30.75 -44.36 8.09
N ASN A 93 31.16 -45.18 7.12
CA ASN A 93 31.21 -44.82 5.71
C ASN A 93 29.84 -44.45 5.14
N ILE A 94 28.74 -45.05 5.62
CA ILE A 94 27.38 -44.71 5.17
C ILE A 94 27.02 -43.29 5.63
N VAL A 95 27.28 -42.98 6.90
CA VAL A 95 27.03 -41.65 7.47
C VAL A 95 27.96 -40.60 6.85
N PHE A 96 29.23 -40.95 6.65
CA PHE A 96 30.22 -40.11 6.00
C PHE A 96 29.80 -39.74 4.57
N ASN A 97 29.37 -40.72 3.77
CA ASN A 97 28.87 -40.49 2.41
C ASN A 97 27.62 -39.62 2.43
N ARG A 98 26.70 -39.83 3.38
CA ARG A 98 25.50 -38.99 3.48
C ARG A 98 25.84 -37.52 3.79
N ILE A 99 26.84 -37.26 4.64
CA ILE A 99 27.32 -35.90 4.90
C ILE A 99 27.95 -35.30 3.64
N GLN A 100 28.74 -36.07 2.89
CA GLN A 100 29.29 -35.62 1.61
C GLN A 100 28.18 -35.26 0.61
N ASP A 101 27.15 -36.08 0.48
CA ASP A 101 26.01 -35.81 -0.41
C ASP A 101 25.33 -34.47 -0.07
N ILE A 102 25.21 -34.15 1.22
CA ILE A 102 24.67 -32.86 1.68
C ILE A 102 25.57 -31.71 1.18
N PHE A 103 26.89 -31.79 1.38
CA PHE A 103 27.81 -30.76 0.88
C PHE A 103 27.77 -30.61 -0.64
N ILE A 104 27.73 -31.73 -1.37
CA ILE A 104 27.65 -31.76 -2.83
C ILE A 104 26.37 -31.05 -3.31
N LEU A 105 25.22 -31.33 -2.69
CA LEU A 105 23.94 -30.69 -3.03
C LEU A 105 24.03 -29.17 -2.99
N TYR A 106 24.52 -28.61 -1.87
CA TYR A 106 24.61 -27.15 -1.71
C TYR A 106 25.71 -26.53 -2.55
N ASP A 107 26.79 -27.26 -2.85
CA ASP A 107 27.82 -26.75 -3.75
C ASP A 107 27.34 -26.72 -5.20
N GLN A 108 26.63 -27.75 -5.67
CA GLN A 108 26.01 -27.79 -6.99
C GLN A 108 24.97 -26.68 -7.15
N TRP A 109 24.12 -26.47 -6.14
CA TRP A 109 23.18 -25.35 -6.13
C TRP A 109 23.91 -24.00 -6.23
N ASN A 110 24.94 -23.79 -5.42
CA ASN A 110 25.73 -22.55 -5.44
C ASN A 110 26.42 -22.32 -6.78
N GLN A 111 27.02 -23.36 -7.37
CA GLN A 111 27.62 -23.28 -8.71
C GLN A 111 26.57 -22.90 -9.77
N SER A 112 25.39 -23.52 -9.71
CA SER A 112 24.29 -23.22 -10.63
C SER A 112 23.83 -21.76 -10.54
N LEU A 113 23.74 -21.20 -9.32
CA LEU A 113 23.44 -19.78 -9.12
C LEU A 113 24.53 -18.89 -9.73
N MET A 114 25.81 -19.19 -9.49
CA MET A 114 26.93 -18.41 -10.04
C MET A 114 26.95 -18.43 -11.58
N ASP A 115 26.74 -19.61 -12.18
CA ASP A 115 26.66 -19.76 -13.63
C ASP A 115 25.48 -18.98 -14.23
N SER A 116 24.33 -18.99 -13.55
CA SER A 116 23.16 -18.20 -13.93
C SER A 116 23.45 -16.70 -13.89
N ARG A 117 24.18 -16.24 -12.87
CA ARG A 117 24.62 -14.84 -12.74
C ARG A 117 25.60 -14.43 -13.84
N LEU A 118 26.58 -15.27 -14.17
CA LEU A 118 27.53 -15.01 -15.26
C LEU A 118 26.84 -14.89 -16.63
N ARG A 119 25.73 -15.61 -16.82
CA ARG A 119 24.88 -15.53 -18.02
C ARG A 119 23.90 -14.34 -18.02
N ASN A 120 23.83 -13.54 -16.96
CA ASN A 120 22.82 -12.50 -16.76
C ASN A 120 21.37 -13.02 -16.91
N ALA A 121 21.11 -14.21 -16.36
CA ALA A 121 19.78 -14.79 -16.33
C ALA A 121 18.77 -13.96 -15.52
N SER A 122 17.48 -14.28 -15.72
CA SER A 122 16.37 -13.64 -15.00
C SER A 122 16.38 -14.00 -13.51
N ILE A 123 15.71 -13.18 -12.70
CA ILE A 123 15.52 -13.48 -11.28
C ILE A 123 14.65 -14.73 -11.10
N GLN A 124 13.71 -14.99 -12.01
CA GLN A 124 12.90 -16.20 -12.00
C GLN A 124 13.78 -17.47 -12.05
N GLU A 125 14.80 -17.49 -12.91
CA GLU A 125 15.72 -18.63 -13.00
C GLU A 125 16.44 -18.88 -11.67
N LEU A 126 16.82 -17.83 -10.93
CA LEU A 126 17.44 -17.98 -9.61
C LEU A 126 16.49 -18.62 -8.58
N LEU A 127 15.20 -18.28 -8.62
CA LEU A 127 14.18 -18.89 -7.76
C LEU A 127 13.94 -20.35 -8.14
N ASP A 128 13.91 -20.65 -9.44
CA ASP A 128 13.71 -22.01 -9.96
C ASP A 128 14.88 -22.93 -9.60
N LEU A 129 16.13 -22.48 -9.76
CA LEU A 129 17.33 -23.22 -9.36
C LEU A 129 17.36 -23.54 -7.86
N THR A 130 16.73 -22.68 -7.05
CA THR A 130 16.68 -22.84 -5.59
C THR A 130 15.69 -23.92 -5.15
N ALA A 131 14.82 -24.42 -6.03
CA ALA A 131 13.91 -25.54 -5.73
C ALA A 131 14.64 -26.81 -5.24
N SER A 132 15.92 -26.99 -5.63
CA SER A 132 16.75 -28.12 -5.21
C SER A 132 17.10 -28.13 -3.72
N VAL A 133 17.10 -26.96 -3.05
CA VAL A 133 17.43 -26.82 -1.62
C VAL A 133 16.28 -26.25 -0.79
N ILE A 134 15.43 -25.41 -1.39
CA ILE A 134 14.19 -24.87 -0.79
C ILE A 134 13.06 -25.11 -1.81
N PRO A 135 12.38 -26.27 -1.74
CA PRO A 135 11.26 -26.61 -2.63
C PRO A 135 9.97 -25.85 -2.28
N ASN A 136 9.89 -25.22 -1.09
CA ASN A 136 8.74 -24.43 -0.65
C ASN A 136 8.39 -23.30 -1.63
N PRO A 137 7.11 -22.89 -1.74
CA PRO A 137 6.74 -21.71 -2.52
C PRO A 137 7.58 -20.50 -2.14
N ILE A 138 8.15 -19.81 -3.13
CA ILE A 138 9.06 -18.68 -2.92
C ILE A 138 8.68 -17.50 -3.82
N MET A 139 8.82 -16.29 -3.32
CA MET A 139 8.46 -15.06 -4.02
C MET A 139 9.45 -13.95 -3.72
N LEU A 140 9.76 -13.16 -4.75
CA LEU A 140 10.39 -11.85 -4.62
C LEU A 140 9.36 -10.77 -4.96
N ILE A 141 9.08 -9.91 -3.98
CA ILE A 141 8.12 -8.81 -4.12
C ILE A 141 8.79 -7.47 -3.79
N GLY A 142 8.45 -6.42 -4.53
CA GLY A 142 8.79 -5.05 -4.20
C GLY A 142 7.95 -4.55 -3.02
N MET A 143 8.48 -3.58 -2.27
CA MET A 143 7.72 -2.96 -1.18
C MET A 143 6.48 -2.20 -1.66
N ASP A 144 6.37 -1.92 -2.96
CA ASP A 144 5.20 -1.38 -3.65
C ASP A 144 4.20 -2.47 -4.11
N PHE A 145 4.37 -3.70 -3.62
CA PHE A 145 3.61 -4.89 -3.97
C PHE A 145 3.79 -5.41 -5.40
N THR A 146 4.76 -4.88 -6.16
CA THR A 146 5.12 -5.44 -7.47
C THR A 146 5.79 -6.80 -7.32
N ILE A 147 5.22 -7.85 -7.90
CA ILE A 147 5.80 -9.19 -7.93
C ILE A 147 6.88 -9.23 -9.02
N ILE A 148 8.13 -9.46 -8.60
CA ILE A 148 9.29 -9.50 -9.49
C ILE A 148 9.50 -10.91 -10.06
N ALA A 149 9.34 -11.93 -9.20
CA ALA A 149 9.44 -13.33 -9.56
C ALA A 149 8.75 -14.18 -8.49
N SER A 150 8.24 -15.35 -8.86
CA SER A 150 7.59 -16.29 -7.93
C SER A 150 7.63 -17.71 -8.45
N ARG A 151 7.76 -18.69 -7.56
CA ARG A 151 7.62 -20.11 -7.87
C ARG A 151 6.65 -20.78 -6.90
N ASP A 152 5.68 -21.50 -7.44
CA ASP A 152 4.65 -22.28 -6.72
C ASP A 152 3.86 -21.49 -5.66
N TRP A 153 3.93 -20.15 -5.71
CA TRP A 153 3.14 -19.28 -4.86
C TRP A 153 1.76 -19.13 -5.49
N ASN A 154 0.71 -19.53 -4.76
CA ASN A 154 -0.66 -19.42 -5.26
C ASN A 154 -1.09 -17.94 -5.29
N LEU A 155 -0.79 -17.33 -6.42
CA LEU A 155 -1.05 -15.96 -6.78
C LEU A 155 -2.25 -15.99 -7.73
N SER A 156 -3.46 -16.01 -7.19
CA SER A 156 -4.70 -16.06 -7.98
C SER A 156 -4.68 -15.00 -9.09
N ASP A 157 -5.00 -15.42 -10.33
CA ASP A 157 -5.01 -14.64 -11.59
C ASP A 157 -4.48 -13.21 -11.49
N LEU A 158 -3.15 -13.08 -11.40
CA LEU A 158 -2.46 -11.79 -11.49
C LEU A 158 -2.26 -11.44 -12.95
N SER A 159 -3.27 -10.81 -13.56
CA SER A 159 -3.20 -10.25 -14.93
C SER A 159 -2.06 -9.24 -15.06
N ASN A 160 -1.77 -8.50 -13.98
CA ASN A 160 -0.66 -7.58 -13.84
C ASN A 160 0.17 -8.06 -12.65
N SER A 161 1.49 -8.13 -12.77
CA SER A 161 2.42 -8.62 -11.73
C SER A 161 2.50 -7.70 -10.49
N VAL A 162 1.37 -7.24 -9.94
CA VAL A 162 1.24 -6.35 -8.78
C VAL A 162 0.19 -6.94 -7.86
N LEU A 163 0.61 -7.39 -6.69
CA LEU A 163 -0.31 -7.86 -5.67
C LEU A 163 -1.23 -6.70 -5.27
N GLY A 164 -2.54 -6.93 -5.28
CA GLY A 164 -3.55 -5.89 -5.06
C GLY A 164 -4.26 -5.43 -6.32
N SER A 165 -3.81 -5.83 -7.52
CA SER A 165 -4.41 -5.36 -8.77
C SER A 165 -5.77 -5.98 -9.11
N THR A 166 -6.28 -6.90 -8.30
CA THR A 166 -7.58 -7.58 -8.47
C THR A 166 -8.34 -7.57 -7.16
N GLU A 167 -9.67 -7.78 -7.18
CA GLU A 167 -10.48 -7.83 -5.94
C GLU A 167 -9.96 -8.86 -4.94
N ASN A 168 -9.58 -10.06 -5.41
CA ASN A 168 -9.04 -11.12 -4.55
C ASN A 168 -7.67 -10.77 -3.95
N SER A 169 -6.78 -10.14 -4.74
CA SER A 169 -5.44 -9.78 -4.27
C SER A 169 -5.42 -8.48 -3.46
N TRP A 170 -6.41 -7.59 -3.64
CA TRP A 170 -6.54 -6.36 -2.85
C TRP A 170 -6.83 -6.66 -1.39
N ALA A 171 -7.69 -7.64 -1.12
CA ALA A 171 -7.96 -8.07 0.26
C ALA A 171 -6.67 -8.49 1.00
N ILE A 172 -5.73 -9.10 0.28
CA ILE A 172 -4.40 -9.46 0.81
C ILE A 172 -3.57 -8.21 1.11
N VAL A 173 -3.52 -7.24 0.19
CA VAL A 173 -2.78 -5.99 0.42
C VAL A 173 -3.38 -5.22 1.59
N ASP A 174 -4.71 -5.11 1.66
CA ASP A 174 -5.39 -4.43 2.76
C ASP A 174 -5.13 -5.09 4.11
N SER A 175 -5.12 -6.43 4.20
CA SER A 175 -4.78 -7.12 5.45
C SER A 175 -3.32 -6.90 5.85
N LEU A 176 -2.39 -6.91 4.89
CA LEU A 176 -0.97 -6.65 5.14
C LEU A 176 -0.72 -5.23 5.63
N LYS A 177 -1.45 -4.24 5.08
CA LYS A 177 -1.34 -2.84 5.53
C LYS A 177 -1.72 -2.64 6.99
N GLN A 178 -2.67 -3.43 7.47
CA GLN A 178 -3.24 -3.31 8.81
C GLN A 178 -2.51 -4.20 9.83
N ASP A 179 -1.56 -5.03 9.40
CA ASP A 179 -0.84 -5.97 10.26
C ASP A 179 0.41 -5.34 10.88
N PRO A 180 0.47 -5.18 12.23
CA PRO A 180 1.64 -4.64 12.92
C PRO A 180 2.93 -5.43 12.66
N HIS A 181 2.85 -6.76 12.48
CA HIS A 181 4.03 -7.58 12.22
C HIS A 181 4.61 -7.31 10.83
N TYR A 182 3.75 -7.01 9.85
CA TYR A 182 4.17 -6.65 8.51
C TYR A 182 4.79 -5.24 8.47
N GLU A 183 4.26 -4.32 9.28
CA GLU A 183 4.84 -2.99 9.48
C GLU A 183 6.23 -3.06 10.13
N GLU A 184 6.38 -3.83 11.21
CA GLU A 184 7.68 -4.04 11.86
C GLU A 184 8.69 -4.71 10.93
N ALA A 185 8.21 -5.59 10.04
CA ALA A 185 9.04 -6.31 9.09
C ALA A 185 9.82 -5.37 8.15
N PHE A 186 9.38 -4.12 7.92
CA PHE A 186 10.14 -3.15 7.11
C PHE A 186 11.53 -2.81 7.67
N TYR A 187 11.69 -2.90 8.99
CA TYR A 187 12.91 -2.48 9.68
C TYR A 187 13.81 -3.67 10.07
N LYS A 188 13.39 -4.90 9.77
CA LYS A 188 14.17 -6.10 10.09
C LYS A 188 15.37 -6.23 9.14
N THR A 189 16.52 -6.55 9.72
CA THR A 189 17.76 -6.87 9.03
C THR A 189 18.06 -8.36 9.15
N GLY A 190 18.67 -8.94 8.12
CA GLY A 190 18.88 -10.38 8.04
C GLY A 190 17.56 -11.13 7.80
N TYR A 191 17.58 -12.44 7.97
CA TYR A 191 16.36 -13.25 7.90
C TYR A 191 15.48 -13.05 9.14
N PHE A 192 14.17 -13.16 8.94
CA PHE A 192 13.18 -13.09 10.01
C PHE A 192 11.95 -13.90 9.67
N TYR A 193 11.25 -14.36 10.71
CA TYR A 193 9.97 -15.04 10.57
C TYR A 193 8.83 -14.03 10.57
N TYR A 194 7.96 -14.11 9.56
CA TYR A 194 6.68 -13.43 9.53
C TYR A 194 5.57 -14.44 9.87
N PRO A 195 4.79 -14.22 10.96
CA PRO A 195 3.82 -15.19 11.43
C PRO A 195 2.60 -15.36 10.51
N GLY A 196 2.44 -14.50 9.50
CA GLY A 196 1.23 -14.48 8.69
C GLY A 196 0.07 -13.76 9.39
N ASN A 197 -1.07 -13.77 8.71
CA ASN A 197 -2.34 -13.25 9.21
C ASN A 197 -3.50 -14.08 8.62
N GLY A 198 -4.76 -13.65 8.81
CA GLY A 198 -5.92 -14.41 8.32
C GLY A 198 -5.97 -14.63 6.80
N LEU A 199 -5.24 -13.84 5.99
CA LEU A 199 -5.20 -13.94 4.52
C LEU A 199 -3.81 -14.24 3.95
N THR A 200 -2.73 -14.07 4.73
CA THR A 200 -1.36 -14.37 4.29
C THR A 200 -0.73 -15.47 5.12
N ALA A 201 -0.19 -16.48 4.44
CA ALA A 201 0.50 -17.59 5.10
C ALA A 201 1.76 -17.11 5.85
N PRO A 202 2.17 -17.82 6.92
CA PRO A 202 3.45 -17.60 7.57
C PRO A 202 4.60 -17.77 6.57
N SER A 203 5.70 -17.05 6.77
CA SER A 203 6.84 -17.08 5.84
C SER A 203 8.16 -16.78 6.53
N LEU A 204 9.24 -17.36 6.01
CA LEU A 204 10.59 -16.92 6.32
C LEU A 204 11.03 -15.87 5.28
N CYS A 205 11.48 -14.72 5.74
CA CYS A 205 11.66 -13.52 4.93
C CYS A 205 13.08 -12.98 5.06
N VAL A 206 13.58 -12.34 4.00
CA VAL A 206 14.76 -11.46 4.02
C VAL A 206 14.44 -10.20 3.23
N ASN A 207 14.69 -9.03 3.84
CA ASN A 207 14.58 -7.76 3.13
C ASN A 207 15.87 -7.48 2.34
N ILE A 208 15.71 -7.07 1.09
CA ILE A 208 16.80 -6.58 0.24
C ILE A 208 16.72 -5.05 0.23
N SER A 209 17.78 -4.42 0.73
CA SER A 209 17.85 -2.97 0.91
C SER A 209 18.75 -2.29 -0.12
N ASN A 210 18.39 -1.07 -0.48
CA ASN A 210 19.25 -0.14 -1.22
C ASN A 210 19.39 1.14 -0.37
N SER A 211 20.63 1.53 -0.04
CA SER A 211 20.91 2.73 0.77
C SER A 211 20.13 2.74 2.10
N ASP A 212 20.20 1.63 2.85
CA ASP A 212 19.54 1.40 4.15
C ASP A 212 18.01 1.43 4.15
N LYS A 213 17.38 1.46 2.97
CA LYS A 213 15.92 1.30 2.82
C LYS A 213 15.60 -0.03 2.18
N ALA A 214 14.71 -0.80 2.81
CA ALA A 214 14.20 -2.03 2.23
C ALA A 214 13.40 -1.72 0.95
N VAL A 215 13.76 -2.34 -0.17
CA VAL A 215 13.11 -2.12 -1.49
C VAL A 215 12.40 -3.37 -1.98
N TYR A 216 12.94 -4.55 -1.63
CA TYR A 216 12.32 -5.83 -1.96
C TYR A 216 12.30 -6.74 -0.73
N ARG A 217 11.39 -7.72 -0.75
CA ARG A 217 11.33 -8.80 0.21
C ARG A 217 11.36 -10.12 -0.54
N LEU A 218 12.34 -10.95 -0.20
CA LEU A 218 12.42 -12.34 -0.63
C LEU A 218 11.82 -13.19 0.48
N MET A 219 10.87 -14.07 0.16
CA MET A 219 10.17 -14.87 1.16
C MET A 219 9.78 -16.23 0.63
N PHE A 220 9.81 -17.25 1.49
CA PHE A 220 9.19 -18.55 1.21
C PHE A 220 8.18 -18.93 2.29
N SER A 221 7.06 -19.54 1.88
CA SER A 221 5.96 -19.95 2.76
C SER A 221 6.13 -21.39 3.25
N GLU A 222 5.17 -21.86 4.06
CA GLU A 222 5.12 -23.26 4.49
C GLU A 222 5.12 -24.25 3.31
N GLY A 223 5.75 -25.41 3.53
CA GLY A 223 6.03 -26.42 2.51
C GLY A 223 6.85 -27.56 3.11
N GLU A 224 7.76 -28.16 2.33
CA GLU A 224 8.56 -29.31 2.79
C GLU A 224 9.67 -28.92 3.79
N VAL A 225 10.28 -27.73 3.64
CA VAL A 225 11.30 -27.23 4.56
C VAL A 225 10.67 -26.34 5.65
N PRO A 226 11.20 -26.38 6.89
CA PRO A 226 10.66 -25.61 8.01
C PRO A 226 10.92 -24.10 7.86
N LEU A 227 10.02 -23.30 8.44
CA LEU A 227 10.13 -21.83 8.53
C LEU A 227 10.91 -21.37 9.77
N ASP A 228 11.95 -22.12 10.15
CA ASP A 228 12.77 -21.81 11.32
C ASP A 228 14.20 -21.40 10.91
N ASP A 229 15.09 -21.22 11.89
CA ASP A 229 16.46 -20.77 11.65
C ASP A 229 17.33 -21.72 10.79
N THR A 230 16.84 -22.91 10.44
CA THR A 230 17.60 -23.92 9.69
C THR A 230 18.00 -23.41 8.30
N PHE A 231 17.10 -22.69 7.62
CA PHE A 231 17.29 -22.20 6.24
C PHE A 231 17.51 -20.69 6.14
N GLY A 232 17.53 -19.96 7.27
CA GLY A 232 17.66 -18.51 7.30
C GLY A 232 18.89 -17.98 6.55
N PHE A 233 20.07 -18.55 6.82
CA PHE A 233 21.31 -18.13 6.14
C PHE A 233 21.32 -18.48 4.64
N VAL A 234 20.62 -19.55 4.24
CA VAL A 234 20.49 -19.95 2.82
C VAL A 234 19.67 -18.90 2.08
N LEU A 235 18.58 -18.43 2.70
CA LEU A 235 17.74 -17.36 2.18
C LEU A 235 18.50 -16.02 2.12
N GLU A 236 19.29 -15.69 3.14
CA GLU A 236 20.15 -14.50 3.12
C GLU A 236 21.17 -14.56 1.98
N TYR A 237 21.81 -15.72 1.79
CA TYR A 237 22.75 -15.90 0.69
C TYR A 237 22.09 -15.72 -0.68
N LEU A 238 20.91 -16.32 -0.89
CA LEU A 238 20.12 -16.10 -2.10
C LEU A 238 19.77 -14.62 -2.27
N SER A 239 19.38 -13.93 -1.20
CA SER A 239 19.04 -12.50 -1.24
C SER A 239 20.20 -11.64 -1.73
N GLN A 240 21.46 -12.00 -1.42
CA GLN A 240 22.65 -11.32 -1.91
C GLN A 240 22.84 -11.52 -3.42
N MET A 241 22.61 -12.75 -3.92
CA MET A 241 22.65 -13.05 -5.35
C MET A 241 21.57 -12.29 -6.12
N VAL A 242 20.35 -12.23 -5.57
CA VAL A 242 19.21 -11.47 -6.12
C VAL A 242 19.48 -9.97 -6.09
N SER A 243 20.02 -9.44 -4.98
CA SER A 243 20.41 -8.03 -4.84
C SER A 243 21.44 -7.64 -5.90
N HIS A 244 22.45 -8.47 -6.10
CA HIS A 244 23.44 -8.27 -7.14
C HIS A 244 22.78 -8.31 -8.54
N ALA A 245 21.84 -9.22 -8.79
CA ALA A 245 21.05 -9.27 -10.03
C ALA A 245 20.28 -8.00 -10.33
N LEU A 246 19.58 -7.47 -9.33
CA LEU A 246 18.83 -6.22 -9.43
C LEU A 246 19.75 -5.01 -9.68
N SER A 247 20.98 -5.04 -9.14
CA SER A 247 21.94 -3.93 -9.31
C SER A 247 22.64 -3.91 -10.68
N THR A 248 22.86 -5.07 -11.30
CA THR A 248 23.57 -5.18 -12.59
C THR A 248 22.66 -5.35 -13.80
N GLY A 249 21.41 -5.77 -13.58
CA GLY A 249 20.44 -6.12 -14.63
C GLY A 249 19.22 -5.21 -14.63
N ILE A 250 19.13 -4.36 -15.66
CA ILE A 250 17.95 -3.76 -16.29
C ILE A 250 16.62 -3.96 -15.52
N MET A 251 16.36 -3.12 -14.52
CA MET A 251 14.98 -2.82 -14.16
C MET A 251 14.50 -1.71 -15.09
N HIS A 252 13.77 -2.10 -16.14
CA HIS A 252 12.89 -1.17 -16.83
C HIS A 252 11.88 -0.66 -15.81
N SER A 253 12.07 0.59 -15.39
CA SER A 253 11.00 1.40 -14.82
C SER A 253 9.78 1.24 -15.74
N ARG A 254 8.70 0.65 -15.23
CA ARG A 254 7.40 0.58 -15.92
C ARG A 254 6.92 1.94 -16.43
N ASP A 255 7.48 3.03 -15.89
CA ASP A 255 7.30 4.40 -16.39
C ASP A 255 7.55 4.56 -17.90
N LYS A 256 8.33 3.68 -18.56
CA LYS A 256 8.50 3.71 -20.02
C LYS A 256 7.45 2.92 -20.81
N ALA A 257 6.66 2.06 -20.17
CA ALA A 257 5.78 1.09 -20.83
C ALA A 257 4.35 1.62 -21.11
N PHE A 258 3.89 2.68 -20.41
CA PHE A 258 2.54 3.21 -20.58
C PHE A 258 2.54 4.69 -20.99
N PRO A 259 2.34 5.00 -22.29
CA PRO A 259 2.32 6.37 -22.80
C PRO A 259 1.30 7.28 -22.07
N LEU A 260 0.13 6.74 -21.71
CA LEU A 260 -0.90 7.50 -20.99
C LEU A 260 -0.45 8.00 -19.62
N HIS A 261 0.27 7.18 -18.85
CA HIS A 261 0.77 7.55 -17.52
C HIS A 261 1.75 8.73 -17.61
N GLN A 262 2.68 8.68 -18.57
CA GLN A 262 3.63 9.77 -18.80
C GLN A 262 2.93 11.07 -19.19
N ILE A 263 1.91 10.99 -20.05
CA ILE A 263 1.14 12.15 -20.48
C ILE A 263 0.41 12.78 -19.28
N PHE A 264 -0.31 11.99 -18.48
CA PHE A 264 -1.02 12.52 -17.31
C PHE A 264 -0.08 13.02 -16.23
N MET A 265 1.07 12.38 -16.02
CA MET A 265 2.09 12.91 -15.12
C MET A 265 2.62 14.26 -15.58
N SER A 266 2.84 14.45 -16.89
CA SER A 266 3.21 15.75 -17.44
C SER A 266 2.11 16.81 -17.20
N ILE A 267 0.83 16.47 -17.42
CA ILE A 267 -0.31 17.39 -17.18
C ILE A 267 -0.39 17.84 -15.70
N LEU A 268 -0.05 16.96 -14.76
CA LEU A 268 -0.15 17.23 -13.33
C LEU A 268 1.07 17.98 -12.77
N THR A 269 2.24 17.80 -13.39
CA THR A 269 3.52 18.31 -12.85
C THR A 269 4.07 19.54 -13.57
N ASP A 270 3.72 19.76 -14.84
CA ASP A 270 4.25 20.86 -15.65
C ASP A 270 3.17 21.94 -15.93
N PRO A 271 3.23 23.10 -15.24
CA PRO A 271 2.32 24.22 -15.48
C PRO A 271 2.51 24.88 -16.85
N GLY A 272 3.65 24.66 -17.52
CA GLY A 272 3.99 25.22 -18.82
C GLY A 272 3.85 24.23 -19.98
N ALA A 273 3.20 23.08 -19.74
CA ALA A 273 3.11 22.02 -20.71
C ALA A 273 2.44 22.47 -22.01
N ASP A 274 3.00 22.04 -23.14
CA ASP A 274 2.41 22.27 -24.47
C ASP A 274 1.16 21.40 -24.63
N TYR A 275 -0.01 21.98 -24.32
CA TYR A 275 -1.30 21.30 -24.42
C TYR A 275 -1.66 20.85 -25.84
N VAL A 276 -1.08 21.47 -26.88
CA VAL A 276 -1.29 21.01 -28.27
C VAL A 276 -0.56 19.70 -28.49
N LYS A 277 0.71 19.62 -28.06
CA LYS A 277 1.52 18.39 -28.12
C LYS A 277 0.89 17.28 -27.28
N ILE A 278 0.45 17.58 -26.05
CA ILE A 278 -0.25 16.63 -25.18
C ILE A 278 -1.53 16.12 -25.85
N SER A 279 -2.32 17.01 -26.45
CA SER A 279 -3.54 16.64 -27.16
C SER A 279 -3.25 15.67 -28.32
N GLN A 280 -2.18 15.90 -29.09
CA GLN A 280 -1.75 14.99 -30.15
C GLN A 280 -1.33 13.63 -29.60
N GLN A 281 -0.56 13.60 -28.50
CA GLN A 281 -0.15 12.35 -27.86
C GLN A 281 -1.34 11.53 -27.35
N LEU A 282 -2.34 12.18 -26.75
CA LEU A 282 -3.59 11.54 -26.31
C LEU A 282 -4.38 10.97 -27.49
N THR A 283 -4.50 11.73 -28.59
CA THR A 283 -5.19 11.27 -29.79
C THR A 283 -4.52 10.03 -30.39
N ASN A 284 -3.19 9.97 -30.39
CA ASN A 284 -2.43 8.81 -30.88
C ASN A 284 -2.68 7.53 -30.07
N VAL A 285 -3.11 7.65 -28.81
CA VAL A 285 -3.48 6.51 -27.94
C VAL A 285 -4.99 6.33 -27.81
N GLY A 286 -5.77 6.94 -28.70
CA GLY A 286 -7.22 6.77 -28.80
C GLY A 286 -8.06 7.66 -27.88
N TRP A 287 -7.43 8.55 -27.09
CA TRP A 287 -8.14 9.53 -26.28
C TRP A 287 -8.37 10.79 -27.13
N LEU A 288 -9.61 10.99 -27.58
CA LEU A 288 -9.97 12.04 -28.53
C LEU A 288 -10.48 13.30 -27.83
N SER A 289 -10.22 14.47 -28.42
CA SER A 289 -10.70 15.75 -27.89
C SER A 289 -12.22 15.90 -27.92
N SER A 290 -12.92 15.04 -28.66
CA SER A 290 -14.38 14.93 -28.68
C SER A 290 -14.95 14.09 -27.54
N HIS A 291 -14.09 13.44 -26.73
CA HIS A 291 -14.58 12.58 -25.65
C HIS A 291 -14.86 13.34 -24.35
N ILE A 292 -15.71 12.75 -23.52
CA ILE A 292 -16.01 13.21 -22.16
C ILE A 292 -15.13 12.50 -21.15
N TYR A 293 -14.51 13.28 -20.26
CA TYR A 293 -13.60 12.80 -19.23
C TYR A 293 -14.09 13.16 -17.84
N GLN A 294 -13.66 12.41 -16.82
CA GLN A 294 -13.84 12.76 -15.41
C GLN A 294 -12.55 12.48 -14.62
N CYS A 295 -12.20 13.39 -13.71
CA CYS A 295 -11.10 13.21 -12.77
C CYS A 295 -11.65 12.85 -11.39
N ILE A 296 -10.99 11.90 -10.73
CA ILE A 296 -11.26 11.56 -9.33
C ILE A 296 -9.92 11.60 -8.58
N LEU A 297 -9.88 12.37 -7.50
CA LEU A 297 -8.74 12.41 -6.59
C LEU A 297 -9.06 11.56 -5.37
N ILE A 298 -8.26 10.53 -5.13
CA ILE A 298 -8.37 9.66 -3.96
C ILE A 298 -7.26 10.02 -2.99
N GLN A 299 -7.65 10.51 -1.82
CA GLN A 299 -6.74 10.79 -0.73
C GLN A 299 -6.34 9.49 -0.04
N THR A 300 -5.04 9.22 -0.02
CA THR A 300 -4.46 8.08 0.69
C THR A 300 -3.94 8.50 2.06
N GLY A 301 -3.96 7.58 3.02
CA GLY A 301 -3.51 7.82 4.38
C GLY A 301 -1.98 7.76 4.52
N LEU A 302 -1.48 8.11 5.71
CA LEU A 302 -0.06 7.95 6.05
C LEU A 302 0.38 6.48 5.97
N ILE A 303 -0.52 5.55 6.30
CA ILE A 303 -0.27 4.10 6.22
C ILE A 303 -0.03 3.68 4.77
N ASP A 304 -0.85 4.16 3.82
CA ASP A 304 -0.68 3.85 2.40
C ASP A 304 0.63 4.38 1.83
N GLN A 305 1.00 5.61 2.23
CA GLN A 305 2.26 6.23 1.83
C GLN A 305 3.46 5.47 2.43
N LYS A 306 3.36 5.07 3.71
CA LYS A 306 4.39 4.29 4.40
C LYS A 306 4.58 2.91 3.77
N ASN A 307 3.48 2.26 3.41
CA ASN A 307 3.48 0.92 2.83
C ASN A 307 3.61 0.91 1.30
N LEU A 308 3.83 2.08 0.66
CA LEU A 308 3.99 2.23 -0.80
C LEU A 308 2.85 1.63 -1.63
N THR A 309 1.62 1.66 -1.10
CA THR A 309 0.49 0.93 -1.70
C THR A 309 -0.19 1.68 -2.85
N LEU A 310 0.26 2.90 -3.16
CA LEU A 310 -0.35 3.73 -4.20
C LEU A 310 -0.29 3.07 -5.57
N ASN A 311 0.79 2.34 -5.87
CA ASN A 311 0.91 1.57 -7.11
C ASN A 311 -0.16 0.47 -7.18
N ALA A 312 -0.33 -0.31 -6.11
CA ALA A 312 -1.40 -1.30 -6.02
C ALA A 312 -2.80 -0.68 -6.17
N ILE A 313 -3.05 0.47 -5.54
CA ILE A 313 -4.31 1.23 -5.67
C ILE A 313 -4.56 1.62 -7.13
N CYS A 314 -3.57 2.20 -7.81
CA CYS A 314 -3.71 2.63 -9.20
C CYS A 314 -4.00 1.44 -10.12
N ASN A 315 -3.23 0.34 -10.00
CA ASN A 315 -3.45 -0.86 -10.81
C ASN A 315 -4.82 -1.51 -10.54
N TYR A 316 -5.25 -1.56 -9.28
CA TYR A 316 -6.57 -2.07 -8.92
C TYR A 316 -7.67 -1.28 -9.65
N LEU A 317 -7.58 0.04 -9.63
CA LEU A 317 -8.58 0.92 -10.21
C LEU A 317 -8.59 0.84 -11.75
N GLU A 318 -7.42 0.75 -12.39
CA GLU A 318 -7.32 0.56 -13.84
C GLU A 318 -7.86 -0.79 -14.31
N ASN A 319 -7.65 -1.86 -13.53
CA ASN A 319 -8.19 -3.18 -13.84
C ASN A 319 -9.70 -3.28 -13.57
N THR A 320 -10.19 -2.52 -12.61
CA THR A 320 -11.61 -2.53 -12.21
C THR A 320 -12.47 -1.65 -13.11
N ILE A 321 -11.88 -0.58 -13.67
CA ILE A 321 -12.59 0.46 -14.42
C ILE A 321 -11.94 0.62 -15.81
N PRO A 322 -12.58 0.10 -16.87
CA PRO A 322 -12.08 0.23 -18.24
C PRO A 322 -11.86 1.69 -18.65
N ALA A 323 -10.90 1.91 -19.55
CA ALA A 323 -10.55 3.24 -20.07
C ALA A 323 -10.20 4.28 -18.98
N THR A 324 -9.58 3.80 -17.90
CA THR A 324 -9.04 4.63 -16.81
C THR A 324 -7.52 4.71 -16.93
N CYS A 325 -6.95 5.85 -16.57
CA CYS A 325 -5.54 5.99 -16.22
C CYS A 325 -5.44 6.51 -14.79
N ALA A 326 -4.75 5.77 -13.92
CA ALA A 326 -4.55 6.11 -12.52
C ALA A 326 -3.06 6.37 -12.26
N THR A 327 -2.74 7.50 -11.62
CA THR A 327 -1.35 7.88 -11.38
C THR A 327 -1.15 8.48 -10.00
N GLU A 328 0.06 8.36 -9.46
CA GLU A 328 0.42 8.98 -8.19
C GLU A 328 0.78 10.45 -8.39
N HIS A 329 0.13 11.33 -7.61
CA HIS A 329 0.54 12.73 -7.55
C HIS A 329 0.38 13.30 -6.14
N LYS A 330 1.49 13.82 -5.59
CA LYS A 330 1.58 14.40 -4.23
C LYS A 330 1.07 13.43 -3.14
N GLY A 331 1.44 12.15 -3.23
CA GLY A 331 1.07 11.12 -2.26
C GLY A 331 -0.44 10.83 -2.23
N ASN A 332 -1.12 10.97 -3.37
CA ASN A 332 -2.52 10.62 -3.60
C ASN A 332 -2.66 9.92 -4.96
N ALA A 333 -3.72 9.13 -5.14
CA ALA A 333 -4.05 8.55 -6.43
C ALA A 333 -4.96 9.49 -7.23
N VAL A 334 -4.60 9.77 -8.47
CA VAL A 334 -5.35 10.61 -9.42
C VAL A 334 -5.81 9.76 -10.57
N LEU A 335 -7.12 9.66 -10.76
CA LEU A 335 -7.73 8.88 -11.82
C LEU A 335 -8.29 9.83 -12.86
N PHE A 336 -7.98 9.55 -14.13
CA PHE A 336 -8.69 10.10 -15.27
C PHE A 336 -9.43 8.97 -15.97
N ILE A 337 -10.75 9.13 -16.11
CA ILE A 337 -11.62 8.14 -16.77
C ILE A 337 -12.12 8.75 -18.07
N ASN A 338 -11.97 8.02 -19.18
CA ASN A 338 -12.60 8.35 -20.44
C ASN A 338 -13.99 7.70 -20.49
N LEU A 339 -15.04 8.51 -20.32
CA LEU A 339 -16.41 8.03 -20.19
C LEU A 339 -17.01 7.52 -21.50
N ASP A 340 -16.46 7.90 -22.65
CA ASP A 340 -16.94 7.42 -23.95
C ASP A 340 -16.31 6.10 -24.37
N LEU A 341 -15.10 5.79 -23.88
CA LEU A 341 -14.43 4.51 -24.09
C LEU A 341 -14.72 3.48 -22.98
N CYS A 342 -15.17 3.95 -21.81
CA CYS A 342 -15.50 3.08 -20.70
C CYS A 342 -16.77 2.28 -21.01
N THR A 343 -16.69 0.95 -20.87
CA THR A 343 -17.84 0.06 -21.11
C THR A 343 -18.83 0.02 -19.94
N LEU A 344 -18.42 0.53 -18.77
CA LEU A 344 -19.27 0.64 -17.58
C LEU A 344 -20.09 1.93 -17.60
N THR A 345 -21.31 1.85 -17.09
CA THR A 345 -22.17 3.01 -16.82
C THR A 345 -21.62 3.86 -15.68
N ILE A 346 -22.03 5.12 -15.61
CA ILE A 346 -21.66 6.03 -14.51
C ILE A 346 -22.03 5.46 -13.13
N HIS A 347 -23.17 4.76 -13.03
CA HIS A 347 -23.59 4.15 -11.78
C HIS A 347 -22.66 3.01 -11.37
N GLU A 348 -22.32 2.11 -12.30
CA GLU A 348 -21.38 1.00 -12.03
C GLU A 348 -19.98 1.50 -11.67
N ILE A 349 -19.48 2.54 -12.35
CA ILE A 349 -18.21 3.20 -11.99
C ILE A 349 -18.30 3.73 -10.56
N SER A 350 -19.39 4.42 -10.22
CA SER A 350 -19.59 5.02 -8.90
C SER A 350 -19.66 3.94 -7.82
N ASP A 351 -20.42 2.87 -8.03
CA ASP A 351 -20.58 1.77 -7.07
C ASP A 351 -19.26 1.04 -6.82
N LYS A 352 -18.48 0.77 -7.89
CA LYS A 352 -17.16 0.12 -7.78
C LYS A 352 -16.16 0.98 -7.01
N ILE A 353 -16.05 2.27 -7.35
CA ILE A 353 -15.16 3.18 -6.61
C ILE A 353 -15.64 3.37 -5.18
N GLU A 354 -16.95 3.52 -4.96
CA GLU A 354 -17.51 3.73 -3.63
C GLU A 354 -17.27 2.53 -2.72
N GLY A 355 -17.47 1.32 -3.22
CA GLY A 355 -17.14 0.09 -2.51
C GLY A 355 -15.66 0.06 -2.10
N PHE A 356 -14.76 0.39 -3.02
CA PHE A 356 -13.32 0.44 -2.77
C PHE A 356 -12.91 1.53 -1.75
N ILE A 357 -13.45 2.74 -1.89
CA ILE A 357 -13.15 3.87 -1.01
C ILE A 357 -13.60 3.56 0.42
N LYS A 358 -14.80 2.99 0.58
CA LYS A 358 -15.36 2.63 1.89
C LYS A 358 -14.60 1.48 2.54
N SER A 359 -14.31 0.41 1.80
CA SER A 359 -13.58 -0.75 2.35
C SER A 359 -12.16 -0.39 2.77
N SER A 360 -11.51 0.51 2.02
CA SER A 360 -10.13 0.91 2.26
C SER A 360 -10.00 2.14 3.20
N MET A 361 -11.10 2.62 3.78
CA MET A 361 -11.15 3.82 4.63
C MET A 361 -10.51 5.07 3.99
N LEU A 362 -10.65 5.21 2.68
CA LEU A 362 -10.10 6.32 1.91
C LEU A 362 -11.12 7.45 1.79
N SER A 363 -10.72 8.53 1.12
CA SER A 363 -11.67 9.57 0.73
C SER A 363 -11.44 10.04 -0.69
N ALA A 364 -12.49 10.44 -1.39
CA ALA A 364 -12.41 10.83 -2.79
C ALA A 364 -13.14 12.15 -3.08
N GLY A 365 -12.53 12.97 -3.94
CA GLY A 365 -13.15 14.15 -4.54
C GLY A 365 -13.36 13.92 -6.03
N TYR A 366 -14.59 14.13 -6.50
CA TYR A 366 -14.95 13.98 -7.91
C TYR A 366 -14.98 15.34 -8.59
N SER A 367 -14.35 15.43 -9.77
CA SER A 367 -14.60 16.53 -10.70
C SER A 367 -15.94 16.34 -11.41
N ARG A 368 -16.41 17.40 -12.07
CA ARG A 368 -17.42 17.30 -13.13
C ARG A 368 -16.86 16.57 -14.33
N LYS A 369 -17.80 16.08 -15.14
CA LYS A 369 -17.56 15.54 -16.47
C LYS A 369 -17.30 16.70 -17.41
N MET A 370 -16.24 16.62 -18.21
CA MET A 370 -15.85 17.70 -19.11
C MET A 370 -15.42 17.15 -20.46
N LEU A 371 -15.79 17.87 -21.53
CA LEU A 371 -15.43 17.55 -22.90
C LEU A 371 -13.98 17.97 -23.19
N GLY A 372 -13.20 17.06 -23.77
CA GLY A 372 -11.92 17.34 -24.40
C GLY A 372 -10.72 17.58 -23.47
N HIS A 373 -9.53 17.58 -24.08
CA HIS A 373 -8.25 17.46 -23.37
C HIS A 373 -7.84 18.67 -22.53
N PHE A 374 -8.32 19.87 -22.89
CA PHE A 374 -7.90 21.12 -22.23
C PHE A 374 -8.42 21.25 -20.78
N ASN A 375 -9.26 20.31 -20.34
CA ASN A 375 -9.86 20.33 -19.02
C ASN A 375 -9.12 19.47 -17.98
N PHE A 376 -8.18 18.59 -18.35
CA PHE A 376 -7.59 17.63 -17.38
C PHE A 376 -6.99 18.28 -16.13
N HIS A 377 -6.16 19.32 -16.29
CA HIS A 377 -5.59 20.03 -15.14
C HIS A 377 -6.66 20.76 -14.30
N ARG A 378 -7.69 21.31 -14.95
CA ARG A 378 -8.82 21.95 -14.28
C ARG A 378 -9.67 20.91 -13.53
N GLN A 379 -9.84 19.72 -14.09
CA GLN A 379 -10.55 18.62 -13.44
C GLN A 379 -9.78 18.11 -12.22
N TYR A 380 -8.46 17.97 -12.30
CA TYR A 380 -7.62 17.67 -11.13
C TYR A 380 -7.78 18.75 -10.04
N THR A 381 -7.70 20.02 -10.42
CA THR A 381 -7.89 21.15 -9.49
C THR A 381 -9.29 21.08 -8.85
N GLN A 382 -10.31 20.80 -9.65
CA GLN A 382 -11.68 20.68 -9.19
C GLN A 382 -11.85 19.51 -8.22
N ALA A 383 -11.35 18.31 -8.54
CA ALA A 383 -11.36 17.14 -7.66
C ALA A 383 -10.61 17.40 -6.34
N SER A 384 -9.48 18.11 -6.40
CA SER A 384 -8.71 18.53 -5.22
C SER A 384 -9.48 19.48 -4.31
N VAL A 385 -10.11 20.50 -4.89
CA VAL A 385 -10.99 21.42 -4.15
C VAL A 385 -12.19 20.68 -3.56
N THR A 386 -12.83 19.80 -4.34
CA THR A 386 -13.97 18.99 -3.90
C THR A 386 -13.62 18.19 -2.65
N LEU A 387 -12.49 17.49 -2.66
CA LEU A 387 -12.02 16.70 -1.53
C LEU A 387 -11.72 17.60 -0.32
N GLN A 388 -11.03 18.72 -0.52
CA GLN A 388 -10.61 19.60 0.57
C GLN A 388 -11.79 20.27 1.28
N VAL A 389 -12.72 20.84 0.52
CA VAL A 389 -13.91 21.54 1.06
C VAL A 389 -14.91 20.51 1.58
N GLY A 390 -15.12 19.41 0.84
CA GLY A 390 -16.03 18.33 1.21
C GLY A 390 -15.69 17.72 2.56
N LYS A 391 -14.40 17.42 2.82
CA LYS A 391 -13.98 16.89 4.13
C LYS A 391 -14.25 17.84 5.30
N ARG A 392 -14.13 19.15 5.08
CA ARG A 392 -14.41 20.13 6.14
C ARG A 392 -15.89 20.27 6.43
N LYS A 393 -16.73 20.21 5.39
CA LYS A 393 -18.18 20.40 5.52
C LYS A 393 -18.89 19.12 5.96
N ASN A 394 -18.51 17.99 5.39
CA ASN A 394 -19.14 16.69 5.61
C ASN A 394 -18.08 15.64 6.00
N PRO A 395 -17.44 15.73 7.18
CA PRO A 395 -16.34 14.83 7.56
C PRO A 395 -16.75 13.35 7.68
N ALA A 396 -18.04 13.06 7.82
CA ALA A 396 -18.58 11.70 7.86
C ALA A 396 -18.72 11.06 6.46
N GLU A 397 -18.68 11.86 5.40
CA GLU A 397 -18.74 11.36 4.03
C GLU A 397 -17.33 11.09 3.50
N SER A 398 -17.10 9.88 2.99
CA SER A 398 -15.83 9.55 2.34
C SER A 398 -15.76 10.05 0.89
N ILE A 399 -16.89 10.38 0.28
CA ILE A 399 -16.97 10.74 -1.15
C ILE A 399 -17.67 12.07 -1.29
N HIS A 400 -17.05 12.96 -2.06
CA HIS A 400 -17.58 14.30 -2.31
C HIS A 400 -17.64 14.57 -3.81
N TYR A 401 -18.73 15.17 -4.25
CA TYR A 401 -18.96 15.56 -5.64
C TYR A 401 -18.88 17.07 -5.78
N PHE A 402 -18.26 17.58 -6.86
CA PHE A 402 -18.11 19.03 -7.00
C PHE A 402 -19.45 19.79 -7.00
N ASP A 403 -20.53 19.19 -7.49
CA ASP A 403 -21.85 19.85 -7.53
C ASP A 403 -22.44 20.10 -6.13
N SER A 404 -22.18 19.24 -5.14
CA SER A 404 -22.57 19.50 -3.76
C SER A 404 -21.64 20.49 -3.05
N ILE A 405 -20.44 20.71 -3.59
CA ILE A 405 -19.38 21.53 -2.98
C ILE A 405 -19.25 22.92 -3.63
N ALA A 406 -19.80 23.13 -4.82
CA ALA A 406 -19.59 24.34 -5.61
C ALA A 406 -20.01 25.63 -4.87
N LEU A 407 -21.20 25.64 -4.25
CA LEU A 407 -21.67 26.81 -3.50
C LEU A 407 -20.82 27.08 -2.24
N PRO A 408 -20.57 26.09 -1.35
CA PRO A 408 -19.61 26.25 -0.25
C PRO A 408 -18.26 26.80 -0.69
N TYR A 409 -17.69 26.28 -1.78
CA TYR A 409 -16.43 26.76 -2.32
C TYR A 409 -16.49 28.23 -2.76
N ILE A 410 -17.56 28.65 -3.46
CA ILE A 410 -17.76 30.05 -3.87
C ILE A 410 -17.79 30.97 -2.65
N LEU A 411 -18.52 30.59 -1.60
CA LEU A 411 -18.65 31.37 -0.36
C LEU A 411 -17.31 31.49 0.38
N GLU A 412 -16.54 30.40 0.46
CA GLU A 412 -15.19 30.42 1.03
C GLU A 412 -14.23 31.33 0.22
N GLN A 413 -14.28 31.28 -1.12
CA GLN A 413 -13.45 32.15 -1.95
C GLN A 413 -13.83 33.62 -1.79
N ALA A 414 -15.13 33.93 -1.69
CA ALA A 414 -15.63 35.29 -1.47
C ALA A 414 -15.11 35.88 -0.15
N THR A 415 -14.88 35.05 0.86
CA THR A 415 -14.44 35.47 2.20
C THR A 415 -12.96 35.25 2.50
N LYS A 416 -12.17 34.86 1.49
CA LYS A 416 -10.74 34.58 1.66
C LYS A 416 -9.90 35.80 2.05
N LYS A 417 -10.31 37.00 1.62
CA LYS A 417 -9.60 38.27 1.89
C LYS A 417 -10.32 39.16 2.91
N LEU A 418 -11.65 39.11 2.94
CA LEU A 418 -12.50 39.90 3.81
C LEU A 418 -13.45 38.96 4.56
N PRO A 419 -13.66 39.14 5.87
CA PRO A 419 -14.60 38.32 6.62
C PRO A 419 -16.05 38.56 6.15
N ALA A 420 -16.93 37.58 6.39
CA ALA A 420 -18.32 37.62 5.93
C ALA A 420 -19.04 38.92 6.30
N TYR A 421 -18.91 39.41 7.54
CA TYR A 421 -19.55 40.67 7.97
C TYR A 421 -19.07 41.93 7.22
N MET A 422 -17.93 41.90 6.53
CA MET A 422 -17.48 43.02 5.67
C MET A 422 -17.97 42.88 4.22
N VAL A 423 -18.41 41.69 3.84
CA VAL A 423 -18.87 41.36 2.48
C VAL A 423 -20.39 41.30 2.41
N CYS A 424 -21.07 40.99 3.50
CA CYS A 424 -22.53 40.89 3.58
C CYS A 424 -23.23 42.25 3.43
N HIS A 425 -24.49 42.20 3.00
CA HIS A 425 -25.34 43.37 2.88
C HIS A 425 -25.46 44.12 4.23
N GLU A 426 -24.98 45.36 4.28
CA GLU A 426 -24.83 46.15 5.51
C GLU A 426 -26.15 46.28 6.29
N LYS A 427 -27.25 46.60 5.59
CA LYS A 427 -28.57 46.72 6.24
C LYS A 427 -29.11 45.37 6.72
N LEU A 428 -28.73 44.26 6.08
CA LEU A 428 -29.13 42.94 6.55
C LEU A 428 -28.45 42.60 7.88
N LEU A 429 -27.15 42.90 8.00
CA LEU A 429 -26.41 42.76 9.25
C LEU A 429 -27.01 43.63 10.36
N SER A 430 -27.30 44.90 10.05
CA SER A 430 -27.96 45.81 11.02
C SER A 430 -29.31 45.28 11.48
N MET A 431 -30.10 44.70 10.56
CA MET A 431 -31.37 44.06 10.87
C MET A 431 -31.18 42.87 11.81
N LYS A 432 -30.22 41.99 11.53
CA LYS A 432 -29.88 40.84 12.39
C LYS A 432 -29.59 41.26 13.83
N TYR A 433 -28.67 42.21 14.02
CA TYR A 433 -28.29 42.68 15.36
C TYR A 433 -29.45 43.35 16.11
N LYS A 434 -30.32 44.08 15.40
CA LYS A 434 -31.52 44.70 16.02
C LYS A 434 -32.57 43.65 16.40
N ASP A 435 -32.74 42.63 15.57
CA ASP A 435 -33.65 41.52 15.82
C ASP A 435 -33.20 40.68 17.02
N GLU A 436 -31.91 40.40 17.17
CA GLU A 436 -31.34 39.71 18.35
C GLU A 436 -31.64 40.48 19.66
N ALA A 437 -31.67 41.82 19.60
CA ALA A 437 -31.95 42.66 20.77
C ALA A 437 -33.45 42.86 21.08
N LYS A 438 -34.34 42.77 20.08
CA LYS A 438 -35.75 43.17 20.19
C LYS A 438 -36.77 42.08 19.81
N GLN A 439 -36.31 40.92 19.34
CA GLN A 439 -37.15 39.80 18.85
C GLN A 439 -38.19 40.22 17.80
N SER A 440 -37.83 41.10 16.86
CA SER A 440 -38.76 41.58 15.82
C SER A 440 -39.02 40.59 14.68
N HIS A 441 -38.26 39.48 14.60
CA HIS A 441 -38.38 38.39 13.62
C HIS A 441 -38.34 38.84 12.14
N LEU A 442 -37.82 40.03 11.83
CA LEU A 442 -37.72 40.57 10.46
C LEU A 442 -36.62 39.88 9.65
N TYR A 443 -35.47 39.58 10.25
CA TYR A 443 -34.35 38.88 9.63
C TYR A 443 -34.80 37.50 9.11
N GLU A 444 -35.42 36.71 9.98
CA GLU A 444 -35.95 35.38 9.64
C GLU A 444 -37.12 35.47 8.65
N THR A 445 -37.98 36.48 8.79
CA THR A 445 -39.08 36.70 7.83
C THR A 445 -38.55 37.02 6.44
N LEU A 446 -37.49 37.83 6.33
CA LEU A 446 -36.85 38.14 5.05
C LEU A 446 -36.18 36.90 4.45
N ARG A 447 -35.43 36.11 5.24
CA ARG A 447 -34.83 34.85 4.78
C ARG A 447 -35.90 33.95 4.17
N CYS A 448 -36.93 33.62 4.96
CA CYS A 448 -37.99 32.72 4.55
C CYS A 448 -38.75 33.25 3.32
N PHE A 449 -38.96 34.57 3.24
CA PHE A 449 -39.59 35.21 2.08
C PHE A 449 -38.77 35.02 0.80
N LEU A 450 -37.46 35.24 0.85
CA LEU A 450 -36.59 35.07 -0.32
C LEU A 450 -36.44 33.60 -0.72
N GLU A 451 -36.30 32.68 0.24
CA GLU A 451 -36.20 31.23 -0.01
C GLU A 451 -37.46 30.64 -0.65
N HIS A 452 -38.63 31.21 -0.35
CA HIS A 452 -39.90 30.85 -0.98
C HIS A 452 -40.20 31.66 -2.25
N ASN A 453 -39.16 32.16 -2.94
CA ASN A 453 -39.25 32.92 -4.18
C ASN A 453 -40.22 34.12 -4.07
N GLN A 454 -40.21 34.80 -2.91
CA GLN A 454 -41.06 35.96 -2.62
C GLN A 454 -42.56 35.64 -2.66
N ASN A 455 -42.94 34.36 -2.49
CA ASN A 455 -44.33 33.96 -2.49
C ASN A 455 -44.95 34.14 -1.10
N ILE A 456 -45.89 35.09 -0.99
CA ILE A 456 -46.56 35.46 0.26
C ILE A 456 -47.26 34.26 0.92
N SER A 457 -47.98 33.45 0.15
CA SER A 457 -48.77 32.33 0.69
C SER A 457 -47.87 31.22 1.24
N HIS A 458 -46.83 30.85 0.49
CA HIS A 458 -45.87 29.85 0.94
C HIS A 458 -45.06 30.33 2.15
N THR A 459 -44.61 31.59 2.12
CA THR A 459 -43.86 32.21 3.22
C THR A 459 -44.69 32.28 4.51
N ALA A 460 -45.96 32.71 4.42
CA ALA A 460 -46.84 32.82 5.59
C ALA A 460 -47.08 31.45 6.24
N SER A 461 -47.29 30.42 5.41
CA SER A 461 -47.42 29.04 5.87
C SER A 461 -46.13 28.51 6.51
N ALA A 462 -44.96 28.74 5.89
CA ALA A 462 -43.67 28.30 6.41
C ALA A 462 -43.29 28.97 7.74
N LEU A 463 -43.67 30.23 7.94
CA LEU A 463 -43.48 30.96 9.19
C LEU A 463 -44.59 30.73 10.23
N PHE A 464 -45.64 29.95 9.90
CA PHE A 464 -46.82 29.75 10.74
C PHE A 464 -47.50 31.05 11.19
N ILE A 465 -47.58 32.05 10.30
CA ILE A 465 -48.21 33.35 10.57
C ILE A 465 -49.33 33.66 9.58
N HIS A 466 -50.27 34.52 9.98
CA HIS A 466 -51.30 35.00 9.08
C HIS A 466 -50.72 35.91 7.99
N ARG A 467 -51.31 35.87 6.78
CA ARG A 467 -50.90 36.69 5.63
C ARG A 467 -50.76 38.19 5.98
N SER A 468 -51.69 38.73 6.75
CA SER A 468 -51.66 40.14 7.17
C SER A 468 -50.44 40.47 8.03
N THR A 469 -50.02 39.56 8.91
CA THR A 469 -48.82 39.72 9.74
C THR A 469 -47.56 39.68 8.88
N LEU A 470 -47.52 38.79 7.88
CA LEU A 470 -46.41 38.73 6.93
C LEU A 470 -46.28 40.04 6.14
N LEU A 471 -47.38 40.54 5.56
CA LEU A 471 -47.37 41.80 4.80
C LEU A 471 -46.84 42.97 5.65
N TYR A 472 -47.30 43.09 6.90
CA TYR A 472 -46.80 44.11 7.82
C TYR A 472 -45.29 43.99 8.10
N ARG A 473 -44.78 42.76 8.28
CA ARG A 473 -43.33 42.55 8.46
C ARG A 473 -42.56 42.88 7.18
N LEU A 474 -43.09 42.52 6.02
CA LEU A 474 -42.48 42.86 4.72
C LEU A 474 -42.43 44.36 4.49
N ASP A 475 -43.48 45.12 4.84
CA ASP A 475 -43.47 46.58 4.74
C ASP A 475 -42.37 47.20 5.63
N LYS A 476 -42.20 46.66 6.85
CA LYS A 476 -41.09 47.06 7.72
C LYS A 476 -39.72 46.70 7.16
N ILE A 477 -39.58 45.52 6.58
CA ILE A 477 -38.33 45.05 5.96
C ILE A 477 -37.97 45.96 4.78
N LYS A 478 -38.92 46.28 3.90
CA LYS A 478 -38.72 47.18 2.76
C LYS A 478 -38.30 48.58 3.21
N ALA A 479 -39.00 49.13 4.20
CA ALA A 479 -38.63 50.41 4.79
C ALA A 479 -37.23 50.39 5.45
N PHE A 480 -36.85 49.25 6.07
CA PHE A 480 -35.54 49.11 6.69
C PHE A 480 -34.41 49.01 5.65
N LEU A 481 -34.62 48.23 4.58
CA LEU A 481 -33.67 48.05 3.51
C LEU A 481 -33.61 49.24 2.55
N ASP A 482 -34.62 50.12 2.58
CA ASP A 482 -34.83 51.16 1.57
C ASP A 482 -34.90 50.55 0.16
N SER A 483 -35.67 49.46 0.04
CA SER A 483 -35.79 48.67 -1.18
C SER A 483 -37.17 48.03 -1.27
N ASP A 484 -37.68 47.94 -2.50
CA ASP A 484 -38.91 47.23 -2.81
C ASP A 484 -38.72 45.73 -3.03
N LEU A 485 -37.47 45.23 -2.93
CA LEU A 485 -37.08 43.83 -3.14
C LEU A 485 -37.44 43.30 -4.54
N THR A 486 -37.30 44.13 -5.57
CA THR A 486 -37.57 43.74 -6.97
C THR A 486 -36.29 43.62 -7.81
N ASP A 487 -35.17 44.21 -7.35
CA ASP A 487 -33.88 44.07 -8.03
C ASP A 487 -33.29 42.67 -7.81
N ARG A 488 -33.05 41.96 -8.91
CA ARG A 488 -32.52 40.60 -8.89
C ARG A 488 -31.10 40.53 -8.31
N ASN A 489 -30.28 41.57 -8.52
CA ASN A 489 -28.92 41.61 -7.98
C ASN A 489 -28.93 41.81 -6.47
N GLU A 490 -29.78 42.71 -5.96
CA GLU A 490 -30.00 42.88 -4.52
C GLU A 490 -30.52 41.60 -3.88
N ILE A 491 -31.53 40.94 -4.46
CA ILE A 491 -32.07 39.66 -3.95
C ILE A 491 -30.97 38.60 -3.87
N LEU A 492 -30.17 38.44 -4.93
CA LEU A 492 -29.04 37.52 -4.94
C LEU A 492 -28.02 37.88 -3.85
N TYR A 493 -27.71 39.17 -3.68
CA TYR A 493 -26.77 39.64 -2.67
C TYR A 493 -27.27 39.39 -1.25
N LEU A 494 -28.57 39.58 -0.99
CA LEU A 494 -29.21 39.25 0.28
C LEU A 494 -29.15 37.73 0.55
N LEU A 495 -29.50 36.89 -0.43
CA LEU A 495 -29.40 35.43 -0.31
C LEU A 495 -27.96 34.96 -0.04
N LEU A 496 -26.98 35.47 -0.79
CA LEU A 496 -25.57 35.19 -0.54
C LEU A 496 -25.14 35.65 0.86
N SER A 497 -25.62 36.81 1.30
CA SER A 497 -25.34 37.32 2.65
C SER A 497 -25.90 36.39 3.73
N PHE A 498 -27.12 35.87 3.57
CA PHE A 498 -27.65 34.85 4.47
C PHE A 498 -26.75 33.60 4.52
N HIS A 499 -26.35 33.06 3.38
CA HIS A 499 -25.47 31.89 3.33
C HIS A 499 -24.08 32.14 3.93
N LEU A 500 -23.51 33.34 3.71
CA LEU A 500 -22.23 33.73 4.31
C LEU A 500 -22.31 33.80 5.84
N MET A 501 -23.43 34.29 6.37
CA MET A 501 -23.65 34.34 7.82
C MET A 501 -23.81 32.95 8.42
N ASP A 502 -24.54 32.03 7.78
CA ASP A 502 -24.66 30.63 8.23
C ASP A 502 -23.28 29.96 8.28
N MET A 503 -22.49 30.12 7.22
CA MET A 503 -21.12 29.59 7.16
C MET A 503 -20.23 30.14 8.28
N GLU A 504 -20.35 31.42 8.64
CA GLU A 504 -19.58 32.02 9.73
C GLU A 504 -20.00 31.45 11.10
N GLU A 505 -21.29 31.22 11.32
CA GLU A 505 -21.81 30.60 12.55
C GLU A 505 -21.38 29.14 12.71
N GLU A 506 -21.51 28.34 11.65
CA GLU A 506 -21.01 26.96 11.61
C GLU A 506 -19.53 26.89 11.98
N ASN A 507 -18.72 27.79 11.40
CA ASN A 507 -17.28 27.87 11.67
C ASN A 507 -16.96 28.32 13.10
N ARG A 508 -17.81 29.13 13.74
CA ARG A 508 -17.65 29.51 15.15
C ARG A 508 -18.00 28.33 16.07
N ASN A 509 -19.10 27.65 15.80
CA ASN A 509 -19.54 26.48 16.58
C ASN A 509 -18.56 25.30 16.47
N ALA A 510 -17.88 25.13 15.34
CA ALA A 510 -16.83 24.11 15.19
C ALA A 510 -15.51 24.45 15.94
N ARG A 511 -15.33 25.69 16.41
CA ARG A 511 -14.13 26.14 17.13
C ARG A 511 -14.33 26.24 18.65
N SER A 512 -15.58 26.31 19.11
CA SER A 512 -15.99 26.26 20.52
C SER A 512 -16.12 24.82 20.99
#